data_AF-A0A6M1MFY0-F1
#
_entry.id   AF-A0A6M1MFY0-F1
#
_cell.length_a   1.000
_cell.length_b   1.000
_cell.length_c   1.000
_cell.angle_alpha   90.00
_cell.angle_beta   90.00
_cell.angle_gamma   90.00
#
_symmetry.space_group_name_H-M   'P 1'
#
loop_
_entity.id
_entity.type
_entity.pdbx_description
1 polymer ?
#
loop_
_entity_poly.entity_id
_entity_poly.type
_entity_poly.pdbx_seq_one_letter_code
_entity_poly.pdbx_strand_id
1 'polypeptide(L)'
;MAASPETPETAAMRALLSVLLIALGLFLAAPQAQAQGWIDQPFDPAPMSREDIATVQAALAFSGDYYGYTDGIWNQDAQAALQAWVQREEGASRPLYRHLNRLVMKLEDERVKNGWQLFYSETTNTSYLHPFTLLKSVDNKDAVEFLSDDSGFSVMVRFTDQPGMKNIHDWFMGQAVQGSDPYQYSDNQLWITSVTIEDNMVAYARSDFYNGSWSTVSIVVWPEYFYHLNLMAASMTVGGSPASLMWTDGGVIDQVINGGVNAAAPSTASDGNGPKDQVRRPTAPGVADMPDPEPEPEPQPDPGGPVTIAGNEPATPPLGSPGPAAPVAPDPGGATAPPLGSPATPDPGGVIGVGNPGPAPVREPGSLPVASPGATAPTPAPSEPLPKVTGTLKGSGSGFYIAPTVLVTAAHVVEGCGAVAMVDGTPLEVKASDSTLDLAMLAGAPDAGVWLKLSALEVPKLGETVTALGYPYYTSLDQGLTVTSGNVSALRGIDGSSNRVMITAPVQPGNSGGPLLNKKGAVIGVVVSRIDDIAVLEETGSLPQNMNFAVPTGPLLTFLATNRWVKPQGEGSGGDVTGGVPDGVSNAVVPLYCYE
;
A
#
# COMPACT_ATOMS: atom_id res chain seq x y z
N MET A 1 43.03 -6.34 -83.25
CA MET A 1 43.11 -7.76 -82.81
C MET A 1 41.70 -8.25 -82.59
N ALA A 2 41.39 -9.51 -82.91
CA ALA A 2 40.06 -10.05 -82.64
C ALA A 2 39.87 -10.26 -81.13
N ALA A 3 38.70 -9.92 -80.60
CA ALA A 3 38.29 -10.38 -79.28
C ALA A 3 37.88 -11.85 -79.40
N SER A 4 38.51 -12.74 -78.63
CA SER A 4 38.06 -14.13 -78.53
C SER A 4 36.63 -14.16 -77.97
N PRO A 5 35.72 -15.00 -78.52
CA PRO A 5 34.44 -15.24 -77.87
C PRO A 5 34.69 -15.86 -76.49
N GLU A 6 34.02 -15.34 -75.45
CA GLU A 6 34.01 -16.01 -74.14
C GLU A 6 33.41 -17.40 -74.31
N THR A 7 34.04 -18.43 -73.74
CA THR A 7 33.46 -19.77 -73.77
C THR A 7 32.21 -19.79 -72.90
N PRO A 8 31.19 -20.63 -73.22
CA PRO A 8 30.00 -20.75 -72.38
C PRO A 8 30.35 -21.14 -70.93
N GLU A 9 31.48 -21.83 -70.74
CA GLU A 9 32.05 -22.18 -69.44
C GLU A 9 32.49 -20.93 -68.64
N THR A 10 33.19 -19.96 -69.26
CA THR A 10 33.52 -18.68 -68.59
C THR A 10 32.29 -17.83 -68.26
N ALA A 11 31.26 -17.84 -69.11
CA ALA A 11 30.00 -17.15 -68.84
C ALA A 11 29.22 -17.81 -67.68
N ALA A 12 29.12 -19.14 -67.69
CA ALA A 12 28.47 -19.91 -66.63
C ALA A 12 29.20 -19.77 -65.28
N MET A 13 30.55 -19.80 -65.28
CA MET A 13 31.33 -19.65 -64.06
C MET A 13 31.24 -18.23 -63.48
N ARG A 14 31.14 -17.18 -64.32
CA ARG A 14 30.81 -15.83 -63.84
C ARG A 14 29.41 -15.75 -63.25
N ALA A 15 28.40 -16.32 -63.93
CA ALA A 15 27.03 -16.33 -63.42
C ALA A 15 26.93 -17.04 -62.06
N LEU A 16 27.60 -18.20 -61.91
CA LEU A 16 27.74 -18.90 -60.63
C LEU A 16 28.42 -18.04 -59.57
N LEU A 17 29.52 -17.36 -59.89
CA LEU A 17 30.22 -16.50 -58.94
C LEU A 17 29.37 -15.30 -58.51
N SER A 18 28.63 -14.68 -59.43
CA SER A 18 27.68 -13.60 -59.12
C SER A 18 26.52 -14.06 -58.26
N VAL A 19 25.92 -15.23 -58.54
CA VAL A 19 24.87 -15.82 -57.69
C VAL A 19 25.43 -16.17 -56.30
N LEU A 20 26.65 -16.72 -56.21
CA LEU A 20 27.29 -17.03 -54.94
C LEU A 20 27.58 -15.76 -54.12
N LEU A 21 28.02 -14.68 -54.75
CA LEU A 21 28.27 -13.39 -54.10
C LEU A 21 26.97 -12.69 -53.66
N ILE A 22 25.89 -12.80 -54.44
CA ILE A 22 24.56 -12.28 -54.05
C ILE A 22 23.99 -13.09 -52.89
N ALA A 23 24.12 -14.43 -52.93
CA ALA A 23 23.71 -15.29 -51.82
C ALA A 23 24.53 -15.03 -50.54
N LEU A 24 25.85 -14.86 -50.67
CA LEU A 24 26.73 -14.52 -49.55
C LEU A 24 26.41 -13.13 -48.98
N GLY A 25 26.10 -12.15 -49.85
CA GLY A 25 25.62 -10.83 -49.45
C GLY A 25 24.29 -10.89 -48.69
N LEU A 26 23.34 -11.72 -49.12
CA LEU A 26 22.07 -11.95 -48.42
C LEU A 26 22.25 -12.68 -47.09
N PHE A 27 23.20 -13.63 -46.98
CA PHE A 27 23.55 -14.27 -45.71
C PHE A 27 24.28 -13.34 -44.73
N LEU A 28 25.05 -12.37 -45.22
CA LEU A 28 25.71 -11.33 -44.41
C LEU A 28 24.79 -10.12 -44.12
N ALA A 29 23.64 -10.03 -44.79
CA ALA A 29 22.62 -8.98 -44.59
C ALA A 29 21.34 -9.51 -43.91
N ALA A 30 21.37 -10.74 -43.38
CA ALA A 30 20.42 -11.12 -42.35
C ALA A 30 20.67 -10.18 -41.14
N PRO A 31 19.66 -9.44 -40.64
CA PRO A 31 19.82 -8.78 -39.35
C PRO A 31 20.14 -9.86 -38.32
N GLN A 32 21.09 -9.60 -37.42
CA GLN A 32 21.29 -10.49 -36.29
C GLN A 32 20.02 -10.45 -35.45
N ALA A 33 19.17 -11.47 -35.63
CA ALA A 33 18.05 -11.76 -34.77
C ALA A 33 18.61 -12.20 -33.42
N GLN A 34 19.03 -11.22 -32.62
CA GLN A 34 19.24 -11.37 -31.19
C GLN A 34 17.97 -12.05 -30.65
N ALA A 35 18.13 -13.17 -29.95
CA ALA A 35 17.00 -13.91 -29.41
C ALA A 35 16.23 -12.96 -28.48
N GLN A 36 15.08 -12.48 -28.94
CA GLN A 36 14.41 -11.33 -28.34
C GLN A 36 14.03 -11.67 -26.90
N GLY A 37 14.64 -10.94 -25.95
CA GLY A 37 14.56 -11.27 -24.54
C GLY A 37 13.11 -11.30 -24.06
N TRP A 38 12.81 -12.04 -22.99
CA TRP A 38 11.45 -12.07 -22.48
C TRP A 38 10.97 -10.67 -22.05
N ILE A 39 11.89 -9.81 -21.60
CA ILE A 39 11.62 -8.40 -21.29
C ILE A 39 11.20 -7.55 -22.51
N ASP A 40 11.56 -7.98 -23.72
CA ASP A 40 11.19 -7.33 -24.99
C ASP A 40 9.88 -7.87 -25.59
N GLN A 41 9.19 -8.80 -24.90
CA GLN A 41 7.87 -9.29 -25.29
C GLN A 41 6.77 -8.29 -24.91
N PRO A 42 5.59 -8.36 -25.56
CA PRO A 42 4.40 -7.64 -25.10
C PRO A 42 4.16 -7.88 -23.62
N PHE A 43 3.86 -6.80 -22.88
CA PHE A 43 3.44 -6.91 -21.49
C PHE A 43 2.13 -7.71 -21.40
N ASP A 44 2.10 -8.66 -20.47
CA ASP A 44 0.92 -9.41 -20.05
C ASP A 44 0.90 -9.39 -18.52
N PRO A 45 -0.20 -8.98 -17.86
CA PRO A 45 -0.32 -9.01 -16.41
C PRO A 45 -0.54 -10.42 -15.84
N ALA A 46 -0.91 -11.42 -16.65
CA ALA A 46 -1.31 -12.75 -16.18
C ALA A 46 -0.28 -13.55 -15.35
N PRO A 47 1.06 -13.41 -15.54
CA PRO A 47 2.05 -14.08 -14.68
C PRO A 47 2.45 -13.27 -13.44
N MET A 48 1.96 -12.03 -13.28
CA MET A 48 2.34 -11.14 -12.17
C MET A 48 1.65 -11.53 -10.85
N SER A 49 2.32 -11.26 -9.73
CA SER A 49 1.69 -11.31 -8.40
C SER A 49 0.74 -10.14 -8.20
N ARG A 50 -0.05 -10.18 -7.13
CA ARG A 50 -0.94 -9.08 -6.75
C ARG A 50 -0.14 -7.84 -6.33
N GLU A 51 0.99 -8.09 -5.68
CA GLU A 51 1.93 -7.11 -5.13
C GLU A 51 2.74 -6.44 -6.24
N ASP A 52 3.16 -7.21 -7.26
CA ASP A 52 3.72 -6.68 -8.51
C ASP A 52 2.69 -5.77 -9.22
N ILE A 53 1.43 -6.22 -9.36
CA ILE A 53 0.38 -5.41 -9.99
C ILE A 53 0.11 -4.12 -9.21
N ALA A 54 0.03 -4.19 -7.88
CA ALA A 54 -0.16 -3.03 -7.01
C ALA A 54 1.00 -2.03 -7.14
N THR A 55 2.23 -2.53 -7.29
CA THR A 55 3.43 -1.71 -7.54
C THR A 55 3.35 -0.99 -8.90
N VAL A 56 2.91 -1.65 -9.97
CA VAL A 56 2.70 -0.98 -11.28
C VAL A 56 1.56 0.05 -11.21
N GLN A 57 0.44 -0.28 -10.57
CA GLN A 57 -0.67 0.66 -10.35
C GLN A 57 -0.21 1.90 -9.58
N ALA A 58 0.59 1.74 -8.51
CA ALA A 58 1.16 2.83 -7.73
C ALA A 58 2.14 3.68 -8.58
N ALA A 59 2.96 3.06 -9.42
CA ALA A 59 3.87 3.78 -10.31
C ALA A 59 3.11 4.62 -11.35
N LEU A 60 2.00 4.10 -11.89
CA LEU A 60 1.13 4.81 -12.84
C LEU A 60 0.30 5.91 -12.16
N ALA A 61 -0.05 5.75 -10.88
CA ALA A 61 -0.68 6.81 -10.10
C ALA A 61 0.30 7.96 -9.84
N PHE A 62 1.55 7.63 -9.46
CA PHE A 62 2.60 8.63 -9.28
C PHE A 62 3.10 9.28 -10.59
N SER A 63 2.89 8.66 -11.75
CA SER A 63 3.14 9.31 -13.05
C SER A 63 1.97 10.18 -13.53
N GLY A 64 0.82 10.16 -12.85
CA GLY A 64 -0.39 10.90 -13.22
C GLY A 64 -1.18 10.28 -14.38
N ASP A 65 -0.95 9.01 -14.70
CA ASP A 65 -1.66 8.28 -15.77
C ASP A 65 -2.85 7.47 -15.25
N TYR A 66 -2.81 7.07 -13.97
CA TYR A 66 -3.80 6.18 -13.37
C TYR A 66 -4.52 6.84 -12.18
N TYR A 67 -5.85 6.66 -12.17
CA TYR A 67 -6.78 7.18 -11.16
C TYR A 67 -7.69 6.05 -10.62
N GLY A 68 -7.20 4.81 -10.65
CA GLY A 68 -7.83 3.66 -10.02
C GLY A 68 -7.17 3.29 -8.69
N TYR A 69 -7.58 2.17 -8.11
CA TYR A 69 -7.00 1.64 -6.88
C TYR A 69 -5.66 0.96 -7.13
N THR A 70 -4.71 1.07 -6.20
CA THR A 70 -3.50 0.23 -6.16
C THR A 70 -3.80 -1.13 -5.51
N ASP A 71 -4.90 -1.78 -5.91
CA ASP A 71 -5.48 -2.97 -5.25
C ASP A 71 -4.88 -4.32 -5.68
N GLY A 72 -3.96 -4.30 -6.63
CA GLY A 72 -3.36 -5.50 -7.23
C GLY A 72 -4.25 -6.22 -8.25
N ILE A 73 -5.33 -5.60 -8.73
CA ILE A 73 -6.26 -6.19 -9.71
C ILE A 73 -6.13 -5.46 -11.05
N TRP A 74 -5.44 -6.07 -12.01
CA TRP A 74 -5.28 -5.46 -13.33
C TRP A 74 -6.62 -5.29 -14.04
N ASN A 75 -6.89 -4.08 -14.52
CA ASN A 75 -8.14 -3.67 -15.14
C ASN A 75 -7.89 -2.87 -16.42
N GLN A 76 -8.96 -2.48 -17.12
CA GLN A 76 -8.85 -1.76 -18.40
C GLN A 76 -8.22 -0.37 -18.22
N ASP A 77 -8.45 0.30 -17.09
CA ASP A 77 -7.91 1.62 -16.79
C ASP A 77 -6.40 1.55 -16.53
N ALA A 78 -5.91 0.51 -15.83
CA ALA A 78 -4.49 0.26 -15.63
C ALA A 78 -3.78 -0.09 -16.95
N GLN A 79 -4.45 -0.87 -17.81
CA GLN A 79 -3.98 -1.18 -19.16
C GLN A 79 -3.88 0.07 -20.05
N ALA A 80 -4.86 0.96 -19.98
CA ALA A 80 -4.88 2.23 -20.71
C ALA A 80 -3.82 3.20 -20.18
N ALA A 81 -3.69 3.33 -18.85
CA ALA A 81 -2.67 4.15 -18.20
C ALA A 81 -1.26 3.70 -18.56
N LEU A 82 -0.98 2.39 -18.52
CA LEU A 82 0.32 1.84 -18.96
C LEU A 82 0.59 2.13 -20.45
N GLN A 83 -0.42 2.02 -21.31
CA GLN A 83 -0.27 2.34 -22.73
C GLN A 83 -0.03 3.84 -22.97
N ALA A 84 -0.72 4.72 -22.25
CA ALA A 84 -0.53 6.17 -22.31
C ALA A 84 0.87 6.59 -21.82
N TRP A 85 1.31 6.05 -20.66
CA TRP A 85 2.64 6.27 -20.11
C TRP A 85 3.73 5.81 -21.10
N VAL A 86 3.63 4.60 -21.64
CA VAL A 86 4.62 4.06 -22.60
C VAL A 86 4.64 4.89 -23.88
N GLN A 87 3.49 5.34 -24.38
CA GLN A 87 3.42 6.16 -25.60
C GLN A 87 3.99 7.57 -25.37
N ARG A 88 3.93 8.13 -24.16
CA ARG A 88 4.53 9.43 -23.80
C ARG A 88 6.03 9.34 -23.49
N GLU A 89 6.44 8.42 -22.63
CA GLU A 89 7.78 8.39 -22.03
C GLU A 89 8.81 7.61 -22.86
N GLU A 90 8.36 6.59 -23.61
CA GLU A 90 9.19 5.71 -24.45
C GLU A 90 8.89 5.87 -25.95
N GLY A 91 7.83 6.61 -26.31
CA GLY A 91 7.37 6.77 -27.70
C GLY A 91 6.82 5.51 -28.36
N ALA A 92 6.67 4.41 -27.62
CA ALA A 92 6.34 3.09 -28.15
C ALA A 92 4.82 2.85 -28.20
N SER A 93 4.34 2.21 -29.28
CA SER A 93 2.91 1.98 -29.53
C SER A 93 2.27 0.85 -28.70
N ARG A 94 3.07 0.07 -27.96
CA ARG A 94 2.59 -0.99 -27.06
C ARG A 94 3.52 -1.14 -25.84
N PRO A 95 2.97 -1.44 -24.64
CA PRO A 95 3.78 -1.84 -23.49
C PRO A 95 4.57 -3.13 -23.71
N LEU A 96 5.77 -3.17 -23.15
CA LEU A 96 6.70 -4.30 -23.09
C LEU A 96 7.22 -4.39 -21.65
N TYR A 97 7.53 -5.58 -21.13
CA TYR A 97 7.97 -5.75 -19.74
C TYR A 97 9.16 -4.87 -19.34
N ARG A 98 10.14 -4.66 -20.23
CA ARG A 98 11.30 -3.78 -19.99
C ARG A 98 10.91 -2.33 -19.65
N HIS A 99 9.74 -1.85 -20.08
CA HIS A 99 9.27 -0.49 -19.78
C HIS A 99 8.86 -0.34 -18.30
N LEU A 100 8.53 -1.45 -17.61
CA LEU A 100 8.22 -1.45 -16.18
C LEU A 100 9.42 -0.99 -15.34
N ASN A 101 10.65 -1.30 -15.75
CA ASN A 101 11.87 -0.92 -15.01
C ASN A 101 11.90 0.60 -14.75
N ARG A 102 11.82 1.40 -15.81
CA ARG A 102 11.86 2.87 -15.71
C ARG A 102 10.60 3.46 -15.05
N LEU A 103 9.45 2.80 -15.17
CA LEU A 103 8.21 3.18 -14.50
C LEU A 103 8.30 2.98 -12.97
N VAL A 104 8.70 1.79 -12.53
CA VAL A 104 8.85 1.43 -11.11
C VAL A 104 10.03 2.15 -10.47
N MET A 105 11.16 2.32 -11.16
CA MET A 105 12.31 3.05 -10.60
C MET A 105 12.03 4.53 -10.31
N LYS A 106 11.16 5.21 -11.09
CA LYS A 106 10.69 6.56 -10.75
C LYS A 106 9.92 6.60 -9.43
N LEU A 107 9.17 5.54 -9.12
CA LEU A 107 8.45 5.38 -7.85
C LEU A 107 9.41 5.00 -6.71
N GLU A 108 10.39 4.14 -6.95
CA GLU A 108 11.39 3.73 -5.95
C GLU A 108 12.29 4.90 -5.52
N ASP A 109 12.80 5.70 -6.47
CA ASP A 109 13.57 6.92 -6.17
C ASP A 109 12.78 7.86 -5.26
N GLU A 110 11.51 8.10 -5.57
CA GLU A 110 10.60 8.92 -4.77
C GLU A 110 10.30 8.29 -3.40
N ARG A 111 10.03 6.98 -3.35
CA ARG A 111 9.76 6.22 -2.12
C ARG A 111 10.92 6.34 -1.13
N VAL A 112 12.15 6.19 -1.62
CA VAL A 112 13.37 6.27 -0.82
C VAL A 112 13.68 7.70 -0.40
N LYS A 113 13.53 8.67 -1.30
CA LYS A 113 13.73 10.11 -1.04
C LYS A 113 12.76 10.64 0.01
N ASN A 114 11.46 10.45 -0.20
CA ASN A 114 10.39 11.06 0.58
C ASN A 114 9.76 10.12 1.64
N GLY A 115 10.32 8.91 1.80
CA GLY A 115 10.02 8.02 2.92
C GLY A 115 8.62 7.39 2.86
N TRP A 116 8.12 7.13 1.65
CA TRP A 116 6.79 6.56 1.45
C TRP A 116 6.68 5.15 2.02
N GLN A 117 5.71 4.97 2.91
CA GLN A 117 5.37 3.69 3.55
C GLN A 117 3.86 3.57 3.65
N LEU A 118 3.34 2.35 3.82
CA LEU A 118 1.92 2.18 4.16
C LEU A 118 1.68 2.69 5.59
N PHE A 119 0.85 3.72 5.69
CA PHE A 119 0.22 4.16 6.92
C PHE A 119 -1.14 3.47 7.07
N TYR A 120 -1.49 3.08 8.29
CA TYR A 120 -2.82 2.61 8.65
C TYR A 120 -3.32 3.40 9.85
N SER A 121 -4.38 4.17 9.68
CA SER A 121 -5.05 4.84 10.78
C SER A 121 -6.07 3.90 11.41
N GLU A 122 -5.72 3.39 12.60
CA GLU A 122 -6.59 2.53 13.41
C GLU A 122 -7.91 3.21 13.78
N THR A 123 -7.88 4.53 14.00
CA THR A 123 -9.04 5.33 14.43
C THR A 123 -10.04 5.56 13.30
N THR A 124 -9.57 5.64 12.06
CA THR A 124 -10.42 5.80 10.86
C THR A 124 -10.75 4.46 10.19
N ASN A 125 -10.01 3.40 10.53
CA ASN A 125 -9.96 2.14 9.78
C ASN A 125 -9.65 2.40 8.29
N THR A 126 -8.56 3.13 8.02
CA THR A 126 -8.12 3.48 6.65
C THR A 126 -6.63 3.30 6.49
N SER A 127 -6.21 2.61 5.45
CA SER A 127 -4.82 2.55 4.99
C SER A 127 -4.58 3.47 3.79
N TYR A 128 -3.39 4.05 3.69
CA TYR A 128 -2.88 4.73 2.50
C TYR A 128 -1.36 4.84 2.52
N LEU A 129 -0.73 5.05 1.37
CA LEU A 129 0.70 5.35 1.29
C LEU A 129 0.95 6.79 1.75
N HIS A 130 1.92 6.99 2.66
CA HIS A 130 2.22 8.29 3.26
C HIS A 130 3.73 8.60 3.24
N PRO A 131 4.16 9.79 2.78
CA PRO A 131 5.56 10.16 2.69
C PRO A 131 6.11 10.77 3.99
N PHE A 132 6.52 9.91 4.93
CA PHE A 132 6.98 10.33 6.27
C PHE A 132 8.25 11.21 6.27
N THR A 133 9.04 11.25 5.18
CA THR A 133 10.17 12.19 5.06
C THR A 133 9.73 13.54 4.50
N LEU A 134 8.71 13.60 3.64
CA LEU A 134 8.18 14.87 3.11
C LEU A 134 7.24 15.58 4.09
N LEU A 135 6.32 14.84 4.71
CA LEU A 135 5.32 15.38 5.62
C LEU A 135 5.74 15.27 7.08
N LYS A 136 5.33 16.24 7.90
CA LYS A 136 5.58 16.31 9.35
C LYS A 136 4.26 16.54 10.07
N SER A 137 4.00 15.77 11.12
CA SER A 137 2.88 16.01 12.03
C SER A 137 3.01 17.38 12.70
N VAL A 138 1.96 18.20 12.66
CA VAL A 138 1.88 19.49 13.36
C VAL A 138 0.90 19.42 14.52
N ASP A 139 1.11 20.22 15.57
CA ASP A 139 0.27 20.24 16.76
C ASP A 139 -1.09 20.92 16.48
N ASN A 140 -2.05 20.15 15.96
CA ASN A 140 -3.46 20.57 15.84
C ASN A 140 -4.30 19.92 16.96
N LYS A 141 -5.19 20.72 17.55
CA LYS A 141 -6.09 20.33 18.66
C LYS A 141 -7.41 19.69 18.20
N ASP A 142 -7.82 19.92 16.96
CA ASP A 142 -9.14 19.58 16.41
C ASP A 142 -9.06 18.58 15.24
N ALA A 143 -7.85 18.15 14.86
CA ALA A 143 -7.55 17.25 13.75
C ALA A 143 -6.19 16.57 13.96
N VAL A 144 -5.93 15.46 13.25
CA VAL A 144 -4.54 15.00 13.03
C VAL A 144 -4.08 15.64 11.72
N GLU A 145 -3.01 16.44 11.76
CA GLU A 145 -2.56 17.21 10.60
C GLU A 145 -1.07 16.99 10.32
N PHE A 146 -0.73 16.91 9.04
CA PHE A 146 0.63 16.82 8.53
C PHE A 146 0.86 17.88 7.46
N LEU A 147 2.06 18.44 7.43
CA LEU A 147 2.45 19.52 6.52
C LEU A 147 3.87 19.29 5.97
N SER A 148 4.13 19.73 4.73
CA SER A 148 5.48 19.84 4.19
C SER A 148 6.22 21.06 4.74
N ASP A 149 7.56 21.05 4.70
CA ASP A 149 8.39 22.16 5.21
C ASP A 149 8.14 23.51 4.51
N ASP A 150 7.61 23.49 3.28
CA ASP A 150 7.22 24.66 2.48
C ASP A 150 5.73 25.02 2.58
N SER A 151 4.93 24.21 3.30
CA SER A 151 3.45 24.29 3.36
C SER A 151 2.71 24.03 2.05
N GLY A 152 3.40 23.56 0.99
CA GLY A 152 2.81 23.25 -0.31
C GLY A 152 2.03 21.93 -0.38
N PHE A 153 2.07 21.10 0.67
CA PHE A 153 1.32 19.85 0.80
C PHE A 153 0.82 19.71 2.25
N SER A 154 -0.50 19.80 2.44
CA SER A 154 -1.19 19.53 3.70
C SER A 154 -2.02 18.24 3.61
N VAL A 155 -2.03 17.48 4.70
CA VAL A 155 -2.92 16.33 4.94
C VAL A 155 -3.58 16.51 6.29
N MET A 156 -4.90 16.55 6.34
CA MET A 156 -5.68 16.74 7.57
C MET A 156 -6.75 15.64 7.71
N VAL A 157 -6.74 14.94 8.84
CA VAL A 157 -7.68 13.88 9.19
C VAL A 157 -8.62 14.36 10.29
N ARG A 158 -9.93 14.35 10.02
CA ARG A 158 -10.99 14.76 10.94
C ARG A 158 -12.00 13.64 11.17
N PHE A 159 -12.68 13.68 12.31
CA PHE A 159 -13.75 12.76 12.68
C PHE A 159 -15.03 13.56 12.89
N THR A 160 -16.12 13.15 12.25
CA THR A 160 -17.38 13.89 12.23
C THR A 160 -18.59 12.97 12.20
N ASP A 161 -19.74 13.53 12.60
CA ASP A 161 -21.02 12.96 12.22
C ASP A 161 -21.32 13.24 10.73
N GLN A 162 -22.42 12.68 10.21
CA GLN A 162 -22.79 12.86 8.79
C GLN A 162 -23.00 14.35 8.41
N PRO A 163 -23.63 15.22 9.24
CA PRO A 163 -23.63 16.67 9.02
C PRO A 163 -22.23 17.29 8.94
N GLY A 164 -21.33 16.99 9.87
CA GLY A 164 -19.97 17.53 9.87
C GLY A 164 -19.17 17.11 8.64
N MET A 165 -19.27 15.85 8.23
CA MET A 165 -18.68 15.32 6.99
C MET A 165 -19.21 16.10 5.78
N LYS A 166 -20.53 16.22 5.65
CA LYS A 166 -21.17 16.94 4.54
C LYS A 166 -20.69 18.39 4.48
N ASN A 167 -20.59 19.07 5.62
CA ASN A 167 -20.11 20.45 5.68
C ASN A 167 -18.67 20.61 5.16
N ILE A 168 -17.79 19.62 5.35
CA ILE A 168 -16.42 19.65 4.79
C ILE A 168 -16.46 19.54 3.26
N HIS A 169 -17.22 18.59 2.73
CA HIS A 169 -17.38 18.41 1.28
C HIS A 169 -18.08 19.62 0.61
N ASP A 170 -19.11 20.18 1.25
CA ASP A 170 -19.78 21.42 0.83
C ASP A 170 -18.80 22.62 0.79
N TRP A 171 -17.94 22.73 1.80
CA TRP A 171 -16.97 23.83 1.90
C TRP A 171 -15.94 23.80 0.77
N PHE A 172 -15.38 22.62 0.47
CA PHE A 172 -14.46 22.44 -0.67
C PHE A 172 -15.14 22.73 -2.01
N MET A 173 -16.36 22.24 -2.23
CA MET A 173 -17.14 22.60 -3.43
C MET A 173 -17.40 24.11 -3.53
N GLY A 174 -17.53 24.80 -2.40
CA GLY A 174 -17.63 26.26 -2.32
C GLY A 174 -16.32 27.02 -2.60
N GLN A 175 -15.15 26.36 -2.58
CA GLN A 175 -13.85 26.96 -2.93
C GLN A 175 -13.48 26.76 -4.42
N ALA A 176 -14.27 26.01 -5.19
CA ALA A 176 -13.93 25.66 -6.58
C ALA A 176 -13.86 26.90 -7.49
N VAL A 177 -12.73 27.13 -8.16
CA VAL A 177 -12.55 28.31 -9.03
C VAL A 177 -13.48 28.28 -10.23
N GLN A 178 -14.00 29.44 -10.62
CA GLN A 178 -14.95 29.57 -11.72
C GLN A 178 -14.33 29.09 -13.05
N GLY A 179 -14.95 28.06 -13.65
CA GLY A 179 -14.46 27.45 -14.89
C GLY A 179 -13.51 26.26 -14.70
N SER A 180 -13.25 25.84 -13.46
CA SER A 180 -12.79 24.46 -13.18
C SER A 180 -13.91 23.44 -13.44
N ASP A 181 -13.54 22.17 -13.55
CA ASP A 181 -14.46 21.03 -13.61
C ASP A 181 -14.37 20.24 -12.28
N PRO A 182 -15.07 20.69 -11.21
CA PRO A 182 -14.99 20.08 -9.90
C PRO A 182 -15.72 18.73 -9.87
N TYR A 183 -15.07 17.72 -9.30
CA TYR A 183 -15.63 16.38 -9.14
C TYR A 183 -16.21 16.16 -7.74
N GLN A 184 -17.40 15.57 -7.66
CA GLN A 184 -17.96 15.05 -6.42
C GLN A 184 -18.69 13.72 -6.63
N TYR A 185 -18.47 12.78 -5.72
CA TYR A 185 -19.14 11.48 -5.63
C TYR A 185 -19.64 11.27 -4.20
N SER A 186 -20.81 10.66 -4.03
CA SER A 186 -21.32 10.23 -2.73
C SER A 186 -22.08 8.92 -2.82
N ASP A 187 -21.94 8.07 -1.80
CA ASP A 187 -22.92 7.02 -1.49
C ASP A 187 -23.17 6.93 0.04
N ASN A 188 -23.63 5.78 0.53
CA ASN A 188 -23.90 5.58 1.95
C ASN A 188 -22.64 5.28 2.80
N GLN A 189 -21.48 4.97 2.19
CA GLN A 189 -20.24 4.57 2.86
C GLN A 189 -19.02 5.43 2.45
N LEU A 190 -19.05 6.08 1.29
CA LEU A 190 -17.94 6.84 0.72
C LEU A 190 -18.41 8.19 0.16
N TRP A 191 -17.71 9.26 0.49
CA TRP A 191 -17.85 10.57 -0.13
C TRP A 191 -16.49 11.03 -0.67
N ILE A 192 -16.45 11.57 -1.90
CA ILE A 192 -15.23 12.09 -2.52
C ILE A 192 -15.54 13.48 -3.11
N THR A 193 -14.61 14.41 -2.97
CA THR A 193 -14.62 15.73 -3.61
C THR A 193 -13.21 16.07 -4.06
N SER A 194 -13.07 16.52 -5.31
CA SER A 194 -11.80 16.95 -5.90
C SER A 194 -12.03 18.26 -6.65
N VAL A 195 -11.34 19.33 -6.23
CA VAL A 195 -11.58 20.69 -6.72
C VAL A 195 -10.25 21.41 -6.97
N THR A 196 -10.22 22.29 -7.98
CA THR A 196 -9.19 23.33 -8.10
C THR A 196 -9.65 24.55 -7.33
N ILE A 197 -8.83 25.04 -6.39
CA ILE A 197 -9.11 26.23 -5.58
C ILE A 197 -8.18 27.38 -6.01
N GLU A 198 -8.12 28.46 -5.24
CA GLU A 198 -7.23 29.61 -5.51
C GLU A 198 -5.75 29.19 -5.65
N ASP A 199 -4.96 30.02 -6.34
CA ASP A 199 -3.56 29.77 -6.73
C ASP A 199 -3.32 28.45 -7.52
N ASN A 200 -4.37 27.92 -8.17
CA ASN A 200 -4.39 26.62 -8.86
C ASN A 200 -4.09 25.42 -7.96
N MET A 201 -4.22 25.56 -6.64
CA MET A 201 -4.07 24.44 -5.72
C MET A 201 -5.16 23.40 -5.96
N VAL A 202 -4.84 22.13 -5.75
CA VAL A 202 -5.81 21.02 -5.81
C VAL A 202 -6.16 20.61 -4.39
N ALA A 203 -7.46 20.59 -4.08
CA ALA A 203 -7.97 20.06 -2.83
C ALA A 203 -8.78 18.79 -3.08
N TYR A 204 -8.44 17.73 -2.36
CA TYR A 204 -9.11 16.44 -2.39
C TYR A 204 -9.61 16.10 -0.99
N ALA A 205 -10.89 15.85 -0.83
CA ALA A 205 -11.49 15.34 0.40
C ALA A 205 -12.10 13.97 0.12
N ARG A 206 -11.72 12.97 0.92
CA ARG A 206 -12.37 11.66 0.97
C ARG A 206 -12.91 11.43 2.37
N SER A 207 -14.16 10.99 2.47
CA SER A 207 -14.74 10.51 3.71
C SER A 207 -15.21 9.08 3.60
N ASP A 208 -14.75 8.23 4.52
CA ASP A 208 -15.16 6.84 4.65
C ASP A 208 -15.98 6.68 5.94
N PHE A 209 -17.11 5.97 5.86
CA PHE A 209 -17.95 5.65 7.01
C PHE A 209 -17.44 4.41 7.73
N TYR A 210 -17.24 4.51 9.04
CA TYR A 210 -16.85 3.36 9.86
C TYR A 210 -17.43 3.45 11.27
N ASN A 211 -17.97 2.33 11.76
CA ASN A 211 -18.44 2.15 13.14
C ASN A 211 -19.40 3.26 13.66
N GLY A 212 -20.25 3.81 12.77
CA GLY A 212 -21.22 4.86 13.12
C GLY A 212 -20.72 6.30 13.00
N SER A 213 -19.47 6.52 12.56
CA SER A 213 -18.85 7.83 12.38
C SER A 213 -18.29 7.98 10.96
N TRP A 214 -18.05 9.23 10.53
CA TRP A 214 -17.31 9.52 9.30
C TRP A 214 -15.89 9.97 9.64
N SER A 215 -14.91 9.32 9.02
CA SER A 215 -13.54 9.81 8.92
C SER A 215 -13.39 10.60 7.64
N THR A 216 -12.90 11.83 7.70
CA THR A 216 -12.56 12.64 6.53
C THR A 216 -11.05 12.86 6.44
N VAL A 217 -10.42 12.34 5.38
CA VAL A 217 -9.05 12.71 4.98
C VAL A 217 -9.15 13.81 3.93
N SER A 218 -8.67 15.00 4.29
CA SER A 218 -8.50 16.14 3.39
C SER A 218 -7.04 16.28 3.00
N ILE A 219 -6.77 16.54 1.72
CA ILE A 219 -5.46 16.82 1.16
C ILE A 219 -5.56 18.14 0.41
N VAL A 220 -4.60 19.05 0.60
CA VAL A 220 -4.47 20.27 -0.22
C VAL A 220 -3.03 20.37 -0.71
N VAL A 221 -2.84 20.58 -2.01
CA VAL A 221 -1.52 20.60 -2.66
C VAL A 221 -1.36 21.74 -3.66
N TRP A 222 -0.15 22.29 -3.73
CA TRP A 222 0.34 23.03 -4.90
C TRP A 222 0.50 22.09 -6.12
N PRO A 223 0.46 22.60 -7.36
CA PRO A 223 0.50 21.78 -8.58
C PRO A 223 1.65 20.77 -8.67
N GLU A 224 2.84 21.10 -8.16
CA GLU A 224 4.02 20.24 -8.09
C GLU A 224 3.83 18.98 -7.23
N TYR A 225 2.92 19.04 -6.24
CA TYR A 225 2.58 17.92 -5.37
C TYR A 225 1.36 17.12 -5.84
N PHE A 226 0.74 17.46 -6.98
CA PHE A 226 -0.42 16.76 -7.54
C PHE A 226 -0.21 15.24 -7.69
N TYR A 227 0.96 14.80 -8.16
CA TYR A 227 1.28 13.38 -8.27
C TYR A 227 1.44 12.65 -6.92
N HIS A 228 1.81 13.39 -5.87
CA HIS A 228 1.89 12.86 -4.50
C HIS A 228 0.46 12.69 -3.94
N LEU A 229 -0.42 13.68 -4.14
CA LEU A 229 -1.85 13.55 -3.84
C LEU A 229 -2.45 12.33 -4.56
N ASN A 230 -2.15 12.16 -5.86
CA ASN A 230 -2.71 11.04 -6.64
C ASN A 230 -2.24 9.67 -6.13
N LEU A 231 -0.94 9.48 -5.84
CA LEU A 231 -0.42 8.24 -5.25
C LEU A 231 -1.04 7.95 -3.87
N MET A 232 -1.10 8.97 -3.00
CA MET A 232 -1.66 8.83 -1.66
C MET A 232 -3.15 8.46 -1.72
N ALA A 233 -3.94 9.12 -2.57
CA ALA A 233 -5.36 8.87 -2.68
C ALA A 233 -5.71 7.59 -3.46
N ALA A 234 -4.93 7.19 -4.47
CA ALA A 234 -5.09 5.92 -5.21
C ALA A 234 -4.82 4.69 -4.35
N SER A 235 -4.05 4.85 -3.27
CA SER A 235 -3.76 3.80 -2.28
C SER A 235 -4.68 3.83 -1.06
N MET A 236 -5.65 4.76 -0.98
CA MET A 236 -6.62 4.82 0.12
C MET A 236 -7.61 3.66 0.09
N THR A 237 -7.59 2.81 1.12
CA THR A 237 -8.53 1.70 1.29
C THR A 237 -9.11 1.70 2.70
N VAL A 238 -10.40 1.38 2.85
CA VAL A 238 -10.99 1.03 4.15
C VAL A 238 -10.43 -0.30 4.63
N GLY A 239 -10.14 -0.40 5.92
CA GLY A 239 -9.36 -1.48 6.49
C GLY A 239 -7.89 -1.39 6.10
N GLY A 240 -7.21 -2.53 6.22
CA GLY A 240 -5.81 -2.65 5.84
C GLY A 240 -5.62 -2.79 4.33
N SER A 241 -4.72 -2.01 3.75
CA SER A 241 -4.38 -2.11 2.33
C SER A 241 -3.36 -3.24 2.07
N PRO A 242 -3.51 -4.00 0.96
CA PRO A 242 -2.46 -4.87 0.43
C PRO A 242 -1.39 -4.08 -0.36
N ALA A 243 -1.59 -2.77 -0.57
CA ALA A 243 -0.71 -1.93 -1.38
C ALA A 243 0.59 -1.59 -0.66
N SER A 244 1.47 -2.58 -0.50
CA SER A 244 2.88 -2.33 -0.23
C SER A 244 3.53 -1.62 -1.42
N LEU A 245 4.46 -0.71 -1.17
CA LEU A 245 5.39 -0.23 -2.21
C LEU A 245 6.58 -1.20 -2.38
N MET A 246 6.30 -2.50 -2.28
CA MET A 246 7.26 -3.59 -2.46
C MET A 246 6.66 -4.58 -3.44
N TRP A 247 7.45 -4.94 -4.46
CA TRP A 247 7.15 -6.01 -5.40
C TRP A 247 7.52 -7.38 -4.80
N THR A 248 7.20 -8.47 -5.49
CA THR A 248 7.53 -9.83 -5.02
C THR A 248 8.99 -10.18 -5.36
N ASP A 249 9.74 -10.69 -4.37
CA ASP A 249 11.09 -11.25 -4.58
C ASP A 249 11.05 -12.39 -5.61
N GLY A 250 11.91 -12.34 -6.64
CA GLY A 250 11.85 -13.27 -7.77
C GLY A 250 10.62 -13.12 -8.68
N GLY A 251 9.76 -12.12 -8.43
CA GLY A 251 8.58 -11.79 -9.24
C GLY A 251 8.90 -11.18 -10.60
N VAL A 252 7.87 -10.71 -11.31
CA VAL A 252 8.01 -10.14 -12.65
C VAL A 252 8.77 -8.82 -12.60
N ILE A 253 8.47 -7.97 -11.61
CA ILE A 253 9.17 -6.69 -11.41
C ILE A 253 10.62 -6.94 -11.00
N ASP A 254 10.86 -7.84 -10.04
CA ASP A 254 12.21 -8.18 -9.59
C ASP A 254 13.07 -8.74 -10.73
N GLN A 255 12.54 -9.64 -11.56
CA GLN A 255 13.29 -10.15 -12.71
C GLN A 255 13.50 -9.11 -13.83
N VAL A 256 12.59 -8.14 -14.01
CA VAL A 256 12.79 -6.99 -14.93
C VAL A 256 13.89 -6.03 -14.44
N ILE A 257 14.06 -5.90 -13.12
CA ILE A 257 15.01 -4.97 -12.50
C ILE A 257 16.37 -5.64 -12.26
N ASN A 258 16.40 -6.78 -11.56
CA ASN A 258 17.59 -7.46 -11.04
C ASN A 258 18.02 -8.69 -11.85
N GLY A 259 17.13 -9.30 -12.64
CA GLY A 259 17.36 -10.61 -13.28
C GLY A 259 18.47 -10.66 -14.33
N GLY A 260 18.87 -9.51 -14.89
CA GLY A 260 19.97 -9.40 -15.84
C GLY A 260 19.72 -10.12 -17.19
N VAL A 261 20.78 -10.21 -18.01
CA VAL A 261 20.68 -10.65 -19.42
C VAL A 261 20.34 -12.13 -19.63
N ASN A 262 20.34 -12.94 -18.56
CA ASN A 262 20.11 -14.38 -18.61
C ASN A 262 18.85 -14.84 -17.84
N ALA A 263 18.04 -13.91 -17.31
CA ALA A 263 16.77 -14.26 -16.69
C ALA A 263 15.88 -15.02 -17.69
N ALA A 264 15.26 -16.12 -17.24
CA ALA A 264 14.18 -16.75 -17.97
C ALA A 264 12.92 -15.87 -17.89
N ALA A 265 11.93 -16.11 -18.76
CA ALA A 265 10.59 -15.59 -18.49
C ALA A 265 10.06 -16.23 -17.19
N PRO A 266 9.52 -15.45 -16.23
CA PRO A 266 8.92 -16.02 -15.04
C PRO A 266 7.79 -16.98 -15.42
N SER A 267 7.96 -18.26 -15.07
CA SER A 267 6.90 -19.25 -15.21
C SER A 267 5.72 -18.87 -14.30
N THR A 268 4.50 -18.91 -14.84
CA THR A 268 3.25 -18.67 -14.10
C THR A 268 3.30 -19.28 -12.70
N ALA A 269 3.14 -18.48 -11.65
CA ALA A 269 3.40 -18.89 -10.25
C ALA A 269 2.76 -20.25 -9.89
N SER A 270 3.59 -21.29 -9.89
CA SER A 270 3.16 -22.70 -9.86
C SER A 270 3.73 -23.49 -8.69
N ASP A 271 3.87 -22.83 -7.55
CA ASP A 271 3.57 -23.40 -6.24
C ASP A 271 2.66 -22.36 -5.53
N GLY A 272 1.75 -22.72 -4.64
CA GLY A 272 1.57 -24.01 -3.99
C GLY A 272 1.19 -23.72 -2.54
N ASN A 273 -0.10 -23.43 -2.30
CA ASN A 273 -0.66 -23.05 -0.99
C ASN A 273 -0.50 -21.58 -0.53
N GLY A 274 -0.57 -20.62 -1.46
CA GLY A 274 -1.06 -19.24 -1.20
C GLY A 274 -2.52 -19.08 -1.69
N PRO A 275 -3.32 -18.11 -1.19
CA PRO A 275 -4.77 -18.11 -1.35
C PRO A 275 -5.28 -17.78 -2.77
N LYS A 276 -5.33 -18.81 -3.62
CA LYS A 276 -6.08 -18.79 -4.89
C LYS A 276 -7.59 -18.68 -4.59
N ASP A 277 -8.25 -17.74 -5.25
CA ASP A 277 -9.69 -17.47 -5.25
C ASP A 277 -10.42 -17.36 -3.90
N GLN A 278 -10.50 -16.14 -3.36
CA GLN A 278 -11.62 -15.72 -2.49
C GLN A 278 -12.40 -14.52 -3.05
N VAL A 279 -12.72 -14.55 -4.34
CA VAL A 279 -13.89 -13.83 -4.89
C VAL A 279 -14.70 -14.79 -5.76
N ARG A 280 -15.75 -15.38 -5.18
CA ARG A 280 -16.83 -15.98 -5.99
C ARG A 280 -17.54 -14.85 -6.73
N ARG A 281 -17.16 -14.61 -7.99
CA ARG A 281 -17.89 -13.71 -8.89
C ARG A 281 -19.31 -14.27 -9.11
N PRO A 282 -20.39 -13.51 -8.86
CA PRO A 282 -21.71 -13.89 -9.32
C PRO A 282 -21.73 -13.92 -10.86
N THR A 283 -22.31 -14.97 -11.45
CA THR A 283 -22.70 -14.93 -12.86
C THR A 283 -23.74 -13.83 -13.05
N ALA A 284 -23.66 -13.06 -14.14
CA ALA A 284 -24.64 -12.02 -14.44
C ALA A 284 -26.07 -12.61 -14.51
N PRO A 285 -27.05 -12.08 -13.77
CA PRO A 285 -28.42 -12.60 -13.83
C PRO A 285 -29.06 -12.27 -15.19
N GLY A 286 -29.33 -13.30 -16.00
CA GLY A 286 -30.22 -13.18 -17.15
C GLY A 286 -29.55 -12.98 -18.52
N VAL A 287 -28.65 -13.87 -18.92
CA VAL A 287 -28.56 -14.28 -20.33
C VAL A 287 -28.86 -15.76 -20.41
N ALA A 288 -30.00 -16.10 -21.01
CA ALA A 288 -30.28 -17.43 -21.53
C ALA A 288 -30.15 -17.38 -23.06
N ASP A 289 -29.70 -18.47 -23.68
CA ASP A 289 -29.42 -18.52 -25.12
C ASP A 289 -30.64 -18.30 -26.03
N MET A 290 -30.33 -17.98 -27.30
CA MET A 290 -31.18 -17.94 -28.51
C MET A 290 -31.91 -16.59 -28.78
N PRO A 291 -32.17 -16.24 -30.06
CA PRO A 291 -31.13 -15.83 -31.02
C PRO A 291 -31.50 -14.54 -31.82
N ASP A 292 -30.55 -14.00 -32.61
CA ASP A 292 -30.76 -12.86 -33.54
C ASP A 292 -31.94 -13.08 -34.52
N PRO A 293 -32.69 -12.01 -34.90
CA PRO A 293 -32.32 -11.27 -36.12
C PRO A 293 -32.70 -9.76 -36.23
N GLU A 294 -31.80 -9.02 -36.91
CA GLU A 294 -32.05 -7.89 -37.85
C GLU A 294 -32.57 -6.50 -37.34
N PRO A 295 -32.35 -5.39 -38.12
CA PRO A 295 -32.01 -4.08 -37.52
C PRO A 295 -33.05 -2.94 -37.65
N GLU A 296 -32.57 -1.74 -37.27
CA GLU A 296 -33.18 -0.40 -37.06
C GLU A 296 -34.16 0.16 -38.12
N PRO A 297 -34.90 1.23 -37.75
CA PRO A 297 -34.49 2.56 -38.25
C PRO A 297 -34.51 3.71 -37.21
N GLU A 298 -33.76 4.78 -37.49
CA GLU A 298 -33.71 6.05 -36.72
C GLU A 298 -34.87 7.07 -37.07
N PRO A 299 -34.81 8.41 -36.84
CA PRO A 299 -35.83 9.07 -36.01
C PRO A 299 -36.58 10.25 -36.68
N GLN A 300 -37.53 10.88 -35.97
CA GLN A 300 -38.08 12.20 -36.34
C GLN A 300 -38.50 13.06 -35.11
N PRO A 301 -38.60 14.42 -35.22
CA PRO A 301 -38.55 15.34 -34.08
C PRO A 301 -39.75 16.32 -33.91
N ASP A 302 -39.65 17.15 -32.86
CA ASP A 302 -40.28 18.50 -32.68
C ASP A 302 -41.82 18.55 -32.40
N PRO A 303 -42.46 19.70 -32.02
CA PRO A 303 -41.93 21.04 -31.70
C PRO A 303 -42.57 21.80 -30.48
N GLY A 304 -41.90 22.86 -29.99
CA GLY A 304 -42.48 24.08 -29.33
C GLY A 304 -43.19 23.95 -27.95
N GLY A 305 -43.26 24.95 -27.07
CA GLY A 305 -43.07 26.42 -27.18
C GLY A 305 -43.11 27.15 -25.81
N PRO A 306 -43.27 28.51 -25.74
CA PRO A 306 -42.55 29.33 -24.73
C PRO A 306 -43.39 30.16 -23.72
N VAL A 307 -42.74 30.65 -22.64
CA VAL A 307 -43.17 31.78 -21.75
C VAL A 307 -41.93 32.66 -21.39
N THR A 308 -42.12 33.86 -20.82
CA THR A 308 -41.27 35.05 -21.07
C THR A 308 -40.53 35.73 -19.89
N ILE A 309 -39.55 36.57 -20.27
CA ILE A 309 -38.54 37.39 -19.55
C ILE A 309 -39.07 38.51 -18.61
N ALA A 310 -38.37 38.79 -17.49
CA ALA A 310 -37.90 40.12 -16.96
C ALA A 310 -37.59 40.10 -15.44
N GLY A 311 -36.63 40.84 -14.85
CA GLY A 311 -35.53 41.68 -15.39
C GLY A 311 -34.83 42.59 -14.34
N ASN A 312 -33.68 43.18 -14.71
CA ASN A 312 -32.93 44.32 -14.10
C ASN A 312 -32.06 44.18 -12.82
N GLU A 313 -30.81 44.66 -12.96
CA GLU A 313 -29.83 45.11 -11.94
C GLU A 313 -29.91 46.66 -11.78
N PRO A 314 -28.86 47.47 -11.39
CA PRO A 314 -27.58 47.26 -10.67
C PRO A 314 -27.24 48.31 -9.57
N ALA A 315 -26.13 48.14 -8.82
CA ALA A 315 -25.25 49.23 -8.31
C ALA A 315 -23.97 48.76 -7.57
N THR A 316 -22.82 49.41 -7.82
CA THR A 316 -21.52 49.40 -7.09
C THR A 316 -20.77 50.72 -7.40
N PRO A 317 -19.51 51.02 -6.96
CA PRO A 317 -18.60 50.41 -5.97
C PRO A 317 -18.37 51.45 -4.81
N PRO A 318 -17.19 51.99 -4.37
CA PRO A 318 -15.77 51.61 -4.50
C PRO A 318 -14.81 51.84 -3.28
N LEU A 319 -13.58 51.33 -3.45
CA LEU A 319 -12.26 51.81 -2.95
C LEU A 319 -11.84 51.71 -1.46
N GLY A 320 -10.74 50.96 -1.25
CA GLY A 320 -9.85 51.04 -0.08
C GLY A 320 -8.84 49.89 -0.03
N SER A 321 -7.54 50.16 -0.24
CA SER A 321 -6.44 49.17 -0.12
C SER A 321 -5.36 49.70 0.83
N PRO A 322 -4.61 48.83 1.54
CA PRO A 322 -3.20 48.64 1.13
C PRO A 322 -2.55 47.29 1.47
N GLY A 323 -1.58 46.87 0.63
CA GLY A 323 -0.38 46.13 1.05
C GLY A 323 -0.50 44.61 1.35
N PRO A 324 0.32 43.74 0.71
CA PRO A 324 0.28 42.30 0.99
C PRO A 324 1.09 41.92 2.24
N ALA A 325 0.54 40.98 3.01
CA ALA A 325 1.32 40.02 3.79
C ALA A 325 1.39 38.69 3.00
N ALA A 326 2.38 37.84 3.28
CA ALA A 326 2.45 36.52 2.66
C ALA A 326 1.28 35.64 3.14
N PRO A 327 0.65 34.82 2.27
CA PRO A 327 -0.45 33.95 2.66
C PRO A 327 0.05 32.85 3.61
N VAL A 328 -0.62 32.73 4.75
CA VAL A 328 -0.61 31.53 5.60
C VAL A 328 -1.82 30.69 5.17
N ALA A 329 -1.67 29.38 5.10
CA ALA A 329 -2.79 28.49 4.79
C ALA A 329 -3.98 28.74 5.75
N PRO A 330 -5.23 28.86 5.26
CA PRO A 330 -6.36 29.27 6.09
C PRO A 330 -6.75 28.17 7.08
N ASP A 331 -6.77 28.52 8.37
CA ASP A 331 -7.26 27.66 9.46
C ASP A 331 -8.78 27.38 9.28
N PRO A 332 -9.23 26.12 9.14
CA PRO A 332 -10.65 25.78 9.04
C PRO A 332 -11.47 26.00 10.34
N GLY A 333 -10.83 26.41 11.44
CA GLY A 333 -11.41 26.60 12.78
C GLY A 333 -12.42 27.75 12.94
N GLY A 334 -13.40 27.88 12.05
CA GLY A 334 -14.36 28.99 12.02
C GLY A 334 -15.77 28.70 11.49
N ALA A 335 -16.20 27.43 11.43
CA ALA A 335 -17.44 27.02 10.75
C ALA A 335 -18.76 27.40 11.49
N THR A 336 -19.16 28.67 11.41
CA THR A 336 -20.57 29.10 11.55
C THR A 336 -20.99 29.90 10.32
N ALA A 337 -21.44 29.22 9.26
CA ALA A 337 -21.82 29.84 8.00
C ALA A 337 -23.32 30.24 7.94
N PRO A 338 -23.67 31.47 7.52
CA PRO A 338 -25.02 31.82 7.10
C PRO A 338 -25.28 31.35 5.64
N PRO A 339 -26.55 31.18 5.22
CA PRO A 339 -26.86 30.52 3.95
C PRO A 339 -26.80 31.44 2.72
N LEU A 340 -25.96 31.08 1.77
CA LEU A 340 -26.12 31.38 0.33
C LEU A 340 -25.95 30.08 -0.46
N GLY A 341 -26.56 29.99 -1.64
CA GLY A 341 -26.78 28.72 -2.33
C GLY A 341 -25.52 28.05 -2.88
N SER A 342 -25.00 27.06 -2.14
CA SER A 342 -24.04 26.07 -2.66
C SER A 342 -24.61 25.29 -3.86
N PRO A 343 -23.75 24.71 -4.72
CA PRO A 343 -24.16 23.59 -5.56
C PRO A 343 -24.82 22.49 -4.71
N ALA A 344 -25.86 21.86 -5.23
CA ALA A 344 -26.50 20.75 -4.53
C ALA A 344 -25.54 19.55 -4.47
N THR A 345 -25.22 19.07 -3.27
CA THR A 345 -24.56 17.76 -3.11
C THR A 345 -25.38 16.66 -3.77
N PRO A 346 -24.74 15.66 -4.40
CA PRO A 346 -25.45 14.51 -4.91
C PRO A 346 -26.10 13.71 -3.77
N ASP A 347 -27.33 13.24 -4.02
CA ASP A 347 -27.93 12.16 -3.24
C ASP A 347 -27.07 10.88 -3.37
N PRO A 348 -27.12 9.94 -2.40
CA PRO A 348 -26.33 8.71 -2.44
C PRO A 348 -26.47 7.93 -3.75
N GLY A 349 -25.35 7.72 -4.44
CA GLY A 349 -25.24 7.14 -5.78
C GLY A 349 -25.04 8.17 -6.91
N GLY A 350 -25.03 9.47 -6.60
CA GLY A 350 -24.85 10.54 -7.57
C GLY A 350 -23.38 10.93 -7.84
N VAL A 351 -23.16 11.54 -9.00
CA VAL A 351 -21.86 12.10 -9.44
C VAL A 351 -22.09 13.50 -9.98
N ILE A 352 -21.18 14.43 -9.70
CA ILE A 352 -21.16 15.79 -10.26
C ILE A 352 -19.77 16.06 -10.83
N GLY A 353 -19.72 16.68 -12.01
CA GLY A 353 -18.49 16.96 -12.76
C GLY A 353 -18.14 15.88 -13.80
N VAL A 354 -17.28 16.25 -14.74
CA VAL A 354 -16.59 15.31 -15.66
C VAL A 354 -15.06 15.44 -15.54
N GLY A 355 -14.59 16.32 -14.64
CA GLY A 355 -13.19 16.56 -14.36
C GLY A 355 -12.49 15.30 -13.87
N ASN A 356 -11.15 15.33 -13.98
CA ASN A 356 -10.26 14.22 -13.64
C ASN A 356 -10.63 13.69 -12.23
N PRO A 357 -11.21 12.47 -12.10
CA PRO A 357 -12.27 12.19 -11.11
C PRO A 357 -11.79 12.01 -9.66
N GLY A 358 -10.55 12.42 -9.36
CA GLY A 358 -9.78 11.81 -8.29
C GLY A 358 -9.66 10.29 -8.50
N PRO A 359 -9.08 9.57 -7.53
CA PRO A 359 -9.12 8.12 -7.55
C PRO A 359 -10.54 7.56 -7.36
N ALA A 360 -10.83 6.49 -8.10
CA ALA A 360 -12.16 5.93 -8.32
C ALA A 360 -12.99 5.64 -7.05
N PRO A 361 -14.34 5.63 -7.14
CA PRO A 361 -15.20 5.24 -6.01
C PRO A 361 -15.06 3.76 -5.63
N VAL A 362 -15.11 3.46 -4.32
CA VAL A 362 -15.18 2.09 -3.79
C VAL A 362 -16.49 1.43 -4.23
N ARG A 363 -16.45 0.13 -4.52
CA ARG A 363 -17.65 -0.72 -4.56
C ARG A 363 -17.46 -1.88 -3.58
N GLU A 364 -18.44 -2.10 -2.70
CA GLU A 364 -18.34 -3.12 -1.65
C GLU A 364 -17.96 -4.52 -2.18
N PRO A 365 -17.11 -5.27 -1.44
CA PRO A 365 -17.21 -6.72 -1.41
C PRO A 365 -18.61 -7.09 -0.89
N GLY A 366 -19.43 -7.73 -1.73
CA GLY A 366 -20.88 -7.84 -1.54
C GLY A 366 -21.33 -8.19 -0.12
N SER A 367 -22.22 -7.35 0.42
CA SER A 367 -22.58 -7.27 1.83
C SER A 367 -22.97 -8.62 2.44
N LEU A 368 -22.25 -9.03 3.50
CA LEU A 368 -22.72 -10.12 4.37
C LEU A 368 -23.99 -9.65 5.11
N PRO A 369 -25.02 -10.51 5.25
CA PRO A 369 -26.30 -10.09 5.80
C PRO A 369 -26.16 -9.66 7.26
N VAL A 370 -26.48 -8.40 7.54
CA VAL A 370 -26.53 -7.84 8.89
C VAL A 370 -27.55 -8.63 9.72
N ALA A 371 -27.08 -9.28 10.79
CA ALA A 371 -27.95 -10.00 11.70
C ALA A 371 -28.88 -9.01 12.43
N SER A 372 -30.19 -9.25 12.37
CA SER A 372 -31.18 -8.35 12.98
C SER A 372 -30.96 -8.16 14.49
N PRO A 373 -31.04 -6.93 15.02
CA PRO A 373 -30.91 -6.66 16.46
C PRO A 373 -32.14 -7.17 17.22
N GLY A 374 -32.13 -8.46 17.58
CA GLY A 374 -33.28 -9.12 18.20
C GLY A 374 -33.00 -10.47 18.88
N ALA A 375 -31.74 -10.91 18.97
CA ALA A 375 -31.35 -12.10 19.70
C ALA A 375 -30.27 -11.75 20.74
N THR A 376 -30.55 -12.02 22.01
CA THR A 376 -29.53 -11.99 23.07
C THR A 376 -28.46 -13.03 22.71
N ALA A 377 -27.22 -12.60 22.55
CA ALA A 377 -26.12 -13.53 22.29
C ALA A 377 -26.05 -14.58 23.42
N PRO A 378 -26.07 -15.89 23.13
CA PRO A 378 -25.84 -16.88 24.15
C PRO A 378 -24.41 -16.70 24.68
N THR A 379 -24.26 -16.58 26.00
CA THR A 379 -22.93 -16.59 26.64
C THR A 379 -22.17 -17.82 26.13
N PRO A 380 -20.95 -17.66 25.59
CA PRO A 380 -20.19 -18.81 25.11
C PRO A 380 -19.99 -19.80 26.26
N ALA A 381 -20.44 -21.03 26.08
CA ALA A 381 -20.11 -22.10 27.00
C ALA A 381 -18.58 -22.27 27.04
N PRO A 382 -17.97 -22.57 28.20
CA PRO A 382 -16.53 -22.82 28.26
C PRO A 382 -16.16 -23.93 27.27
N SER A 383 -15.38 -23.59 26.25
CA SER A 383 -14.80 -24.58 25.35
C SER A 383 -13.90 -25.51 26.15
N GLU A 384 -14.05 -26.83 25.97
CA GLU A 384 -13.13 -27.79 26.59
C GLU A 384 -11.69 -27.43 26.17
N PRO A 385 -10.73 -27.38 27.12
CA PRO A 385 -9.38 -26.95 26.80
C PRO A 385 -8.75 -27.92 25.81
N LEU A 386 -8.19 -27.37 24.73
CA LEU A 386 -7.46 -28.16 23.73
C LEU A 386 -6.34 -28.97 24.41
N PRO A 387 -6.06 -30.20 23.95
CA PRO A 387 -4.99 -31.01 24.50
C PRO A 387 -3.65 -30.26 24.38
N LYS A 388 -2.94 -30.14 25.50
CA LYS A 388 -1.66 -29.43 25.54
C LYS A 388 -0.62 -30.11 24.65
N VAL A 389 0.11 -29.31 23.90
CA VAL A 389 1.21 -29.76 23.02
C VAL A 389 2.34 -30.32 23.88
N THR A 390 2.80 -31.52 23.53
CA THR A 390 3.94 -32.20 24.14
C THR A 390 4.71 -32.96 23.07
N GLY A 391 6.04 -32.98 23.17
CA GLY A 391 6.93 -33.56 22.15
C GLY A 391 8.36 -33.05 22.32
N THR A 392 9.23 -33.31 21.33
CA THR A 392 10.55 -32.68 21.25
C THR A 392 10.39 -31.19 20.99
N LEU A 393 11.15 -30.35 21.70
CA LEU A 393 11.28 -28.93 21.35
C LEU A 393 12.31 -28.76 20.24
N LYS A 394 11.88 -28.24 19.09
CA LYS A 394 12.72 -27.84 17.96
C LYS A 394 13.33 -26.44 18.18
N GLY A 395 12.61 -25.54 18.85
CA GLY A 395 13.08 -24.17 19.09
C GLY A 395 12.16 -23.35 20.00
N SER A 396 12.56 -22.09 20.24
CA SER A 396 11.79 -21.12 21.04
C SER A 396 12.05 -19.69 20.59
N GLY A 397 11.03 -18.85 20.74
CA GLY A 397 11.11 -17.41 20.51
C GLY A 397 10.23 -16.63 21.48
N SER A 398 10.00 -15.36 21.14
CA SER A 398 9.06 -14.48 21.83
C SER A 398 7.87 -14.19 20.92
N GLY A 399 6.75 -13.83 21.52
CA GLY A 399 5.64 -13.18 20.83
C GLY A 399 4.99 -12.16 21.73
N PHE A 400 4.09 -11.35 21.20
CA PHE A 400 3.32 -10.39 21.99
C PHE A 400 1.89 -10.24 21.51
N TYR A 401 0.98 -10.00 22.44
CA TYR A 401 -0.44 -9.81 22.17
C TYR A 401 -0.65 -8.49 21.42
N ILE A 402 -1.31 -8.56 20.26
CA ILE A 402 -1.85 -7.39 19.53
C ILE A 402 -3.38 -7.27 19.67
N ALA A 403 -4.02 -8.35 20.09
CA ALA A 403 -5.40 -8.40 20.53
C ALA A 403 -5.54 -9.47 21.63
N PRO A 404 -6.65 -9.52 22.41
CA PRO A 404 -6.80 -10.41 23.56
C PRO A 404 -6.35 -11.87 23.36
N THR A 405 -6.59 -12.44 22.17
CA THR A 405 -6.27 -13.85 21.83
C THR A 405 -5.38 -14.01 20.59
N VAL A 406 -4.75 -12.90 20.13
CA VAL A 406 -3.94 -12.84 18.90
C VAL A 406 -2.54 -12.31 19.19
N LEU A 407 -1.53 -13.09 18.81
CA LEU A 407 -0.11 -12.81 19.00
C LEU A 407 0.57 -12.47 17.67
N VAL A 408 1.62 -11.65 17.73
CA VAL A 408 2.63 -11.53 16.67
C VAL A 408 3.94 -12.15 17.14
N THR A 409 4.67 -12.76 16.21
CA THR A 409 6.05 -13.26 16.37
C THR A 409 6.79 -13.15 15.03
N ALA A 410 8.03 -13.65 14.95
CA ALA A 410 8.81 -13.72 13.71
C ALA A 410 8.52 -15.03 12.95
N ALA A 411 8.66 -15.05 11.63
CA ALA A 411 8.30 -16.22 10.81
C ALA A 411 9.20 -17.43 11.12
N HIS A 412 10.51 -17.23 11.25
CA HIS A 412 11.46 -18.31 11.55
C HIS A 412 11.24 -18.95 12.93
N VAL A 413 10.54 -18.29 13.86
CA VAL A 413 10.17 -18.86 15.18
C VAL A 413 9.13 -19.98 15.02
N VAL A 414 8.33 -19.94 13.96
CA VAL A 414 7.26 -20.92 13.66
C VAL A 414 7.55 -21.77 12.41
N GLU A 415 8.72 -21.60 11.79
CA GLU A 415 9.06 -22.24 10.52
C GLU A 415 9.30 -23.75 10.69
N GLY A 416 8.50 -24.55 9.98
CA GLY A 416 8.62 -26.01 9.96
C GLY A 416 8.47 -26.66 11.33
N CYS A 417 7.68 -26.09 12.23
CA CYS A 417 7.26 -26.74 13.48
C CYS A 417 6.10 -27.69 13.21
N GLY A 418 6.09 -28.89 13.81
CA GLY A 418 4.91 -29.77 13.82
C GLY A 418 3.76 -29.18 14.65
N ALA A 419 4.09 -28.40 15.68
CA ALA A 419 3.14 -27.57 16.42
C ALA A 419 3.82 -26.32 17.02
N VAL A 420 3.04 -25.25 17.18
CA VAL A 420 3.44 -24.04 17.92
C VAL A 420 2.59 -23.96 19.18
N ALA A 421 3.19 -23.58 20.31
CA ALA A 421 2.47 -23.41 21.57
C ALA A 421 3.09 -22.32 22.45
N MET A 422 2.33 -21.90 23.47
CA MET A 422 2.89 -21.22 24.64
C MET A 422 3.69 -22.21 25.50
N VAL A 423 4.58 -21.71 26.35
CA VAL A 423 5.43 -22.52 27.26
C VAL A 423 4.64 -23.49 28.15
N ASP A 424 3.42 -23.16 28.53
CA ASP A 424 2.56 -24.04 29.35
C ASP A 424 1.94 -25.20 28.54
N GLY A 425 2.24 -25.30 27.24
CA GLY A 425 1.72 -26.28 26.29
C GLY A 425 0.42 -25.87 25.60
N THR A 426 -0.11 -24.65 25.80
CA THR A 426 -1.34 -24.21 25.13
C THR A 426 -1.09 -24.02 23.63
N PRO A 427 -1.78 -24.77 22.73
CA PRO A 427 -1.54 -24.73 21.29
C PRO A 427 -1.91 -23.38 20.69
N LEU A 428 -1.16 -22.95 19.66
CA LEU A 428 -1.38 -21.74 18.90
C LEU A 428 -1.52 -22.07 17.41
N GLU A 429 -2.52 -21.48 16.76
CA GLU A 429 -2.77 -21.66 15.33
C GLU A 429 -2.03 -20.56 14.55
N VAL A 430 -1.12 -20.94 13.64
CA VAL A 430 -0.48 -20.01 12.70
C VAL A 430 -1.54 -19.56 11.67
N LYS A 431 -2.04 -18.33 11.80
CA LYS A 431 -3.04 -17.75 10.90
C LYS A 431 -2.43 -17.17 9.63
N ALA A 432 -1.22 -16.62 9.75
CA ALA A 432 -0.44 -16.08 8.65
C ALA A 432 1.05 -16.15 8.97
N SER A 433 1.88 -16.27 7.94
CA SER A 433 3.33 -16.16 8.02
C SER A 433 3.87 -15.57 6.73
N ASP A 434 4.90 -14.73 6.82
CA ASP A 434 5.60 -14.08 5.72
C ASP A 434 7.11 -14.19 5.98
N SER A 435 7.80 -14.97 5.15
CA SER A 435 9.23 -15.23 5.28
C SER A 435 10.13 -14.07 4.81
N THR A 436 9.65 -13.22 3.91
CA THR A 436 10.41 -12.05 3.40
C THR A 436 10.43 -10.95 4.46
N LEU A 437 9.27 -10.64 5.04
CA LEU A 437 9.16 -9.74 6.19
C LEU A 437 9.67 -10.40 7.49
N ASP A 438 9.70 -11.72 7.56
CA ASP A 438 9.99 -12.51 8.77
C ASP A 438 8.99 -12.22 9.90
N LEU A 439 7.69 -12.27 9.59
CA LEU A 439 6.57 -12.05 10.51
C LEU A 439 5.58 -13.21 10.50
N ALA A 440 5.00 -13.53 11.66
CA ALA A 440 3.88 -14.46 11.78
C ALA A 440 2.80 -13.94 12.74
N MET A 441 1.54 -14.24 12.42
CA MET A 441 0.36 -13.95 13.25
C MET A 441 -0.23 -15.26 13.77
N LEU A 442 -0.37 -15.37 15.09
CA LEU A 442 -0.89 -16.56 15.77
C LEU A 442 -2.22 -16.25 16.47
N ALA A 443 -3.11 -17.23 16.52
CA ALA A 443 -4.39 -17.12 17.24
C ALA A 443 -4.63 -18.34 18.14
N GLY A 444 -5.64 -18.23 19.02
CA GLY A 444 -5.97 -19.28 20.00
C GLY A 444 -5.22 -19.13 21.33
N ALA A 445 -4.47 -18.05 21.51
CA ALA A 445 -3.90 -17.70 22.81
C ALA A 445 -5.02 -17.43 23.83
N PRO A 446 -4.84 -17.75 25.13
CA PRO A 446 -5.77 -17.36 26.18
C PRO A 446 -5.93 -15.84 26.26
N ASP A 447 -7.09 -15.37 26.70
CA ASP A 447 -7.29 -13.93 26.95
C ASP A 447 -6.44 -13.48 28.15
N ALA A 448 -5.37 -12.74 27.87
CA ALA A 448 -4.46 -12.19 28.88
C ALA A 448 -5.01 -10.94 29.58
N GLY A 449 -6.12 -10.37 29.11
CA GLY A 449 -6.64 -9.07 29.54
C GLY A 449 -5.78 -7.87 29.12
N VAL A 450 -4.67 -8.10 28.42
CA VAL A 450 -3.70 -7.11 27.94
C VAL A 450 -3.22 -7.42 26.53
N TRP A 451 -2.96 -6.37 25.75
CA TRP A 451 -2.31 -6.42 24.45
C TRP A 451 -1.57 -5.10 24.25
N LEU A 452 -0.53 -5.06 23.41
CA LEU A 452 0.29 -3.86 23.21
C LEU A 452 -0.35 -2.87 22.22
N LYS A 453 -0.15 -1.58 22.47
CA LYS A 453 -0.48 -0.51 21.51
C LYS A 453 0.53 -0.52 20.36
N LEU A 454 0.08 -0.86 19.15
CA LEU A 454 0.85 -0.64 17.93
C LEU A 454 0.90 0.87 17.63
N SER A 455 2.08 1.44 17.36
CA SER A 455 2.21 2.85 17.00
C SER A 455 2.20 3.04 15.50
N ALA A 456 1.01 3.19 14.93
CA ALA A 456 0.84 3.38 13.49
C ALA A 456 1.28 4.78 12.99
N LEU A 457 1.44 5.74 13.89
CA LEU A 457 1.90 7.11 13.60
C LEU A 457 3.42 7.31 13.83
N GLU A 458 4.09 6.39 14.52
CA GLU A 458 5.49 6.55 14.94
C GLU A 458 6.40 5.53 14.27
N VAL A 459 6.83 5.84 13.06
CA VAL A 459 7.93 5.15 12.37
C VAL A 459 9.24 5.38 13.14
N PRO A 460 10.10 4.35 13.36
CA PRO A 460 11.39 4.51 14.02
C PRO A 460 12.28 5.57 13.36
N LYS A 461 12.87 6.46 14.16
CA LYS A 461 13.74 7.56 13.68
C LYS A 461 15.21 7.29 13.98
N LEU A 462 16.12 7.76 13.11
CA LEU A 462 17.56 7.56 13.32
C LEU A 462 18.02 8.19 14.64
N GLY A 463 18.68 7.39 15.49
CA GLY A 463 19.09 7.81 16.84
C GLY A 463 17.98 7.77 17.90
N GLU A 464 16.76 7.39 17.56
CA GLU A 464 15.66 7.22 18.53
C GLU A 464 15.99 6.13 19.55
N THR A 465 15.73 6.40 20.84
CA THR A 465 15.91 5.43 21.92
C THR A 465 14.80 4.39 21.88
N VAL A 466 15.18 3.11 21.84
CA VAL A 466 14.27 1.98 21.72
C VAL A 466 14.52 0.95 22.81
N THR A 467 13.48 0.22 23.20
CA THR A 467 13.53 -0.85 24.20
C THR A 467 12.93 -2.13 23.62
N ALA A 468 13.73 -3.20 23.54
CA ALA A 468 13.31 -4.51 23.07
C ALA A 468 13.02 -5.44 24.25
N LEU A 469 11.90 -6.17 24.17
CA LEU A 469 11.45 -7.15 25.16
C LEU A 469 11.51 -8.56 24.56
N GLY A 470 11.89 -9.57 25.34
CA GLY A 470 11.87 -10.96 24.89
C GLY A 470 12.35 -11.98 25.93
N TYR A 471 12.31 -13.26 25.55
CA TYR A 471 12.67 -14.42 26.37
C TYR A 471 13.88 -15.17 25.80
N PRO A 472 15.10 -14.68 26.05
CA PRO A 472 16.31 -15.25 25.46
C PRO A 472 16.62 -16.62 26.06
N TYR A 473 17.00 -17.58 25.21
CA TYR A 473 17.41 -18.94 25.60
C TYR A 473 16.43 -19.66 26.56
N TYR A 474 15.12 -19.41 26.48
CA TYR A 474 14.14 -19.87 27.46
C TYR A 474 14.21 -21.40 27.71
N THR A 475 14.35 -22.20 26.65
CA THR A 475 14.53 -23.67 26.73
C THR A 475 15.77 -24.16 27.49
N SER A 476 16.80 -23.31 27.62
CA SER A 476 18.16 -23.72 27.99
C SER A 476 18.65 -23.08 29.28
N LEU A 477 18.09 -21.92 29.66
CA LEU A 477 18.55 -21.11 30.81
C LEU A 477 17.41 -20.64 31.74
N ASP A 478 16.14 -20.96 31.44
CA ASP A 478 14.94 -20.57 32.22
C ASP A 478 14.93 -19.07 32.60
N GLN A 479 15.32 -18.22 31.65
CA GLN A 479 15.38 -16.78 31.87
C GLN A 479 13.99 -16.15 31.69
N GLY A 480 13.56 -15.38 32.69
CA GLY A 480 12.36 -14.56 32.60
C GLY A 480 12.49 -13.44 31.55
N LEU A 481 11.43 -12.62 31.45
CA LEU A 481 11.36 -11.51 30.50
C LEU A 481 12.60 -10.62 30.62
N THR A 482 13.37 -10.56 29.54
CA THR A 482 14.53 -9.70 29.41
C THR A 482 14.14 -8.41 28.72
N VAL A 483 14.62 -7.29 29.26
CA VAL A 483 14.44 -5.94 28.74
C VAL A 483 15.80 -5.39 28.35
N THR A 484 15.96 -4.96 27.11
CA THR A 484 17.20 -4.33 26.63
C THR A 484 16.89 -3.01 25.97
N SER A 485 17.76 -2.01 26.13
CA SER A 485 17.59 -0.70 25.50
C SER A 485 18.79 -0.33 24.64
N GLY A 486 18.54 0.50 23.64
CA GLY A 486 19.54 1.03 22.74
C GLY A 486 18.95 2.14 21.87
N ASN A 487 19.41 2.23 20.63
CA ASN A 487 18.91 3.18 19.65
C ASN A 487 18.76 2.56 18.26
N VAL A 488 17.93 3.17 17.42
CA VAL A 488 17.94 2.93 15.97
C VAL A 488 19.26 3.45 15.40
N SER A 489 20.05 2.59 14.74
CA SER A 489 21.34 2.91 14.13
C SER A 489 21.27 3.09 12.60
N ALA A 490 20.27 2.50 11.94
CA ALA A 490 19.96 2.75 10.52
C ALA A 490 18.48 2.46 10.22
N LEU A 491 17.95 3.10 9.17
CA LEU A 491 16.56 2.96 8.71
C LEU A 491 16.39 1.95 7.56
N ARG A 492 17.39 1.09 7.35
CA ARG A 492 17.45 0.04 6.32
C ARG A 492 18.17 -1.19 6.85
N GLY A 493 17.94 -2.34 6.23
CA GLY A 493 18.74 -3.55 6.41
C GLY A 493 20.07 -3.52 5.66
N ILE A 494 20.85 -4.61 5.75
CA ILE A 494 22.15 -4.79 5.04
C ILE A 494 21.93 -4.90 3.53
N ASP A 495 20.83 -5.54 3.14
CA ASP A 495 20.23 -5.59 1.81
C ASP A 495 19.85 -4.19 1.25
N GLY A 496 19.85 -3.15 2.08
CA GLY A 496 19.36 -1.83 1.75
C GLY A 496 17.83 -1.73 1.72
N SER A 497 17.07 -2.77 2.10
CA SER A 497 15.61 -2.70 2.13
C SER A 497 15.13 -1.86 3.31
N SER A 498 13.96 -1.24 3.17
CA SER A 498 13.29 -0.54 4.29
C SER A 498 12.37 -1.47 5.10
N ASN A 499 12.37 -2.79 4.82
CA ASN A 499 11.61 -3.76 5.59
C ASN A 499 12.25 -4.06 6.96
N ARG A 500 13.49 -3.60 7.18
CA ARG A 500 14.24 -3.79 8.43
C ARG A 500 14.89 -2.47 8.85
N VAL A 501 14.92 -2.20 10.15
CA VAL A 501 15.72 -1.14 10.77
C VAL A 501 16.81 -1.76 11.64
N MET A 502 17.99 -1.16 11.68
CA MET A 502 19.08 -1.59 12.55
C MET A 502 18.93 -0.98 13.93
N ILE A 503 19.13 -1.79 14.97
CA ILE A 503 19.08 -1.38 16.37
C ILE A 503 20.35 -1.81 17.13
N THR A 504 20.82 -0.94 18.02
CA THR A 504 21.96 -1.22 18.92
C THR A 504 21.54 -1.93 20.20
N ALA A 505 20.23 -2.00 20.49
CA ALA A 505 19.69 -2.73 21.63
C ALA A 505 20.11 -4.21 21.57
N PRO A 506 20.73 -4.78 22.62
CA PRO A 506 21.21 -6.17 22.58
C PRO A 506 20.11 -7.22 22.36
N VAL A 507 20.13 -7.87 21.19
CA VAL A 507 19.27 -9.02 20.86
C VAL A 507 20.06 -10.31 21.04
N GLN A 508 19.37 -11.37 21.49
CA GLN A 508 19.88 -12.73 21.66
C GLN A 508 18.85 -13.73 21.11
N PRO A 509 19.26 -14.95 20.70
CA PRO A 509 18.36 -16.05 20.37
C PRO A 509 17.26 -16.24 21.41
N GLY A 510 16.00 -16.23 20.97
CA GLY A 510 14.81 -16.23 21.84
C GLY A 510 14.11 -14.86 21.96
N ASN A 511 14.81 -13.74 21.75
CA ASN A 511 14.17 -12.41 21.66
C ASN A 511 13.42 -12.19 20.33
N SER A 512 13.71 -13.00 19.31
CA SER A 512 13.04 -12.96 18.01
C SER A 512 11.52 -13.14 18.15
N GLY A 513 10.75 -12.32 17.44
CA GLY A 513 9.31 -12.14 17.58
C GLY A 513 8.87 -11.24 18.74
N GLY A 514 9.79 -10.77 19.58
CA GLY A 514 9.52 -9.81 20.65
C GLY A 514 9.30 -8.38 20.14
N PRO A 515 8.59 -7.51 20.88
CA PRO A 515 8.29 -6.16 20.42
C PRO A 515 9.48 -5.22 20.61
N LEU A 516 9.66 -4.31 19.65
CA LEU A 516 10.50 -3.13 19.76
C LEU A 516 9.63 -1.93 20.14
N LEU A 517 9.87 -1.35 21.32
CA LEU A 517 9.08 -0.26 21.88
C LEU A 517 9.83 1.08 21.76
N ASN A 518 9.07 2.15 21.56
CA ASN A 518 9.55 3.52 21.81
C ASN A 518 9.40 3.91 23.29
N LYS A 519 9.80 5.13 23.65
CA LYS A 519 9.74 5.66 25.03
C LYS A 519 8.33 5.65 25.64
N LYS A 520 7.27 5.69 24.82
CA LYS A 520 5.86 5.66 25.26
C LYS A 520 5.33 4.23 25.46
N GLY A 521 6.19 3.22 25.32
CA GLY A 521 5.80 1.80 25.45
C GLY A 521 4.92 1.29 24.31
N ALA A 522 4.80 2.06 23.22
CA ALA A 522 4.09 1.65 22.02
C ALA A 522 5.05 0.93 21.07
N VAL A 523 4.54 -0.10 20.38
CA VAL A 523 5.31 -0.94 19.46
C VAL A 523 5.61 -0.14 18.18
N ILE A 524 6.90 0.04 17.91
CA ILE A 524 7.41 0.63 16.66
C ILE A 524 8.06 -0.41 15.72
N GLY A 525 8.08 -1.69 16.13
CA GLY A 525 8.52 -2.79 15.30
C GLY A 525 8.55 -4.15 16.00
N VAL A 526 8.94 -5.20 15.28
CA VAL A 526 9.13 -6.57 15.77
C VAL A 526 10.60 -6.93 15.64
N VAL A 527 11.24 -7.37 16.73
CA VAL A 527 12.61 -7.89 16.71
C VAL A 527 12.62 -9.20 15.92
N VAL A 528 13.46 -9.30 14.88
CA VAL A 528 13.50 -10.48 14.01
C VAL A 528 14.81 -11.22 14.12
N SER A 529 15.94 -10.59 13.77
CA SER A 529 17.22 -11.29 13.67
C SER A 529 18.38 -10.50 14.28
N ARG A 530 19.38 -11.23 14.74
CA ARG A 530 20.77 -10.75 14.76
C ARG A 530 21.39 -11.06 13.39
N ILE A 531 22.39 -10.29 12.98
CA ILE A 531 23.23 -10.62 11.83
C ILE A 531 23.87 -12.01 11.98
N ASP A 532 24.15 -12.72 10.87
CA ASP A 532 24.97 -13.94 10.95
C ASP A 532 26.43 -13.56 11.25
N ASP A 533 26.82 -13.75 12.50
CA ASP A 533 28.15 -13.45 13.01
C ASP A 533 29.26 -14.24 12.29
N ILE A 534 28.96 -15.44 11.80
CA ILE A 534 29.95 -16.33 11.18
C ILE A 534 30.13 -15.92 9.72
N ALA A 535 29.04 -15.76 8.97
CA ALA A 535 29.11 -15.34 7.57
C ALA A 535 29.83 -13.99 7.42
N VAL A 536 29.54 -13.02 8.29
CA VAL A 536 30.18 -11.69 8.26
C VAL A 536 31.62 -11.72 8.78
N LEU A 537 31.97 -12.64 9.69
CA LEU A 537 33.37 -12.87 10.06
C LEU A 537 34.17 -13.48 8.91
N GLU A 538 33.60 -14.42 8.15
CA GLU A 538 34.25 -15.03 6.98
C GLU A 538 34.41 -14.04 5.82
N GLU A 539 33.45 -13.15 5.57
CA GLU A 539 33.54 -12.13 4.52
C GLU A 539 34.42 -10.94 4.91
N THR A 540 34.26 -10.38 6.13
CA THR A 540 34.92 -9.12 6.53
C THR A 540 36.20 -9.31 7.34
N GLY A 541 36.45 -10.51 7.86
CA GLY A 541 37.51 -10.77 8.84
C GLY A 541 37.23 -10.18 10.23
N SER A 542 36.00 -9.72 10.51
CA SER A 542 35.63 -9.10 11.79
C SER A 542 34.24 -9.53 12.28
N LEU A 543 34.08 -9.75 13.59
CA LEU A 543 32.78 -10.09 14.19
C LEU A 543 31.91 -8.83 14.33
N PRO A 544 30.71 -8.79 13.75
CA PRO A 544 29.84 -7.62 13.83
C PRO A 544 29.29 -7.37 15.24
N GLN A 545 29.39 -6.12 15.70
CA GLN A 545 28.99 -5.70 17.05
C GLN A 545 27.78 -4.76 16.99
N ASN A 546 26.81 -4.98 17.88
CA ASN A 546 25.60 -4.14 18.03
C ASN A 546 24.79 -3.93 16.73
N MET A 547 24.77 -4.92 15.84
CA MET A 547 23.96 -4.94 14.63
C MET A 547 22.87 -6.00 14.73
N ASN A 548 21.70 -5.58 15.23
CA ASN A 548 20.48 -6.39 15.33
C ASN A 548 19.36 -5.72 14.52
N PHE A 549 18.33 -6.47 14.13
CA PHE A 549 17.28 -6.02 13.21
C PHE A 549 15.88 -6.13 13.80
N ALA A 550 15.05 -5.14 13.48
CA ALA A 550 13.61 -5.17 13.70
C ALA A 550 12.86 -4.79 12.42
N VAL A 551 11.69 -5.37 12.21
CA VAL A 551 10.73 -4.95 11.18
C VAL A 551 9.96 -3.75 11.72
N PRO A 552 9.95 -2.57 11.07
CA PRO A 552 9.24 -1.39 11.57
C PRO A 552 7.71 -1.54 11.49
N THR A 553 6.95 -0.66 12.13
CA THR A 553 5.48 -0.77 12.19
C THR A 553 4.78 -0.74 10.84
N GLY A 554 5.33 -0.04 9.82
CA GLY A 554 4.72 0.04 8.48
C GLY A 554 4.53 -1.33 7.81
N PRO A 555 5.62 -2.08 7.56
CA PRO A 555 5.53 -3.46 7.08
C PRO A 555 4.74 -4.41 7.99
N LEU A 556 4.83 -4.26 9.33
CA LEU A 556 3.99 -5.03 10.27
C LEU A 556 2.49 -4.78 10.04
N LEU A 557 2.08 -3.51 9.89
CA LEU A 557 0.70 -3.14 9.63
C LEU A 557 0.26 -3.59 8.24
N THR A 558 1.14 -3.56 7.24
CA THR A 558 0.90 -4.12 5.89
C THR A 558 0.67 -5.64 5.92
N PHE A 559 1.45 -6.37 6.73
CA PHE A 559 1.28 -7.80 6.95
C PHE A 559 -0.05 -8.13 7.65
N LEU A 560 -0.37 -7.44 8.73
CA LEU A 560 -1.65 -7.61 9.45
C LEU A 560 -2.86 -7.24 8.58
N ALA A 561 -2.75 -6.15 7.82
CA ALA A 561 -3.71 -5.67 6.84
C ALA A 561 -4.03 -6.73 5.78
N THR A 562 -2.99 -7.22 5.08
CA THR A 562 -3.12 -8.22 4.01
C THR A 562 -3.78 -9.49 4.51
N ASN A 563 -3.49 -9.89 5.75
CA ASN A 563 -4.05 -11.06 6.41
C ASN A 563 -5.39 -10.80 7.13
N ARG A 564 -6.06 -9.68 6.82
CA ARG A 564 -7.41 -9.30 7.29
C ARG A 564 -7.55 -9.25 8.81
N TRP A 565 -6.49 -8.91 9.54
CA TRP A 565 -6.58 -8.64 10.97
C TRP A 565 -7.41 -7.38 11.24
N VAL A 566 -8.27 -7.44 12.24
CA VAL A 566 -9.11 -6.31 12.69
C VAL A 566 -8.70 -5.97 14.12
N LYS A 567 -8.38 -4.69 14.38
CA LYS A 567 -7.98 -4.25 15.72
C LYS A 567 -9.15 -4.39 16.72
N PRO A 568 -8.94 -4.92 17.94
CA PRO A 568 -9.95 -4.90 19.00
C PRO A 568 -10.27 -3.47 19.45
N GLN A 569 -11.44 -3.27 20.07
CA GLN A 569 -11.77 -1.97 20.65
C GLN A 569 -10.88 -1.67 21.87
N GLY A 570 -10.26 -0.49 21.88
CA GLY A 570 -9.32 -0.03 22.90
C GLY A 570 -7.92 0.20 22.34
N GLU A 571 -7.15 1.12 22.95
CA GLU A 571 -5.85 1.51 22.40
C GLU A 571 -4.79 0.40 22.48
N GLY A 572 -4.88 -0.45 23.50
CA GLY A 572 -3.80 -1.33 23.96
C GLY A 572 -3.01 -0.73 25.12
N SER A 573 -2.23 -1.56 25.79
CA SER A 573 -1.32 -1.20 26.86
C SER A 573 -0.04 -0.56 26.32
N GLY A 574 0.51 0.36 27.11
CA GLY A 574 1.70 1.17 26.86
C GLY A 574 2.05 1.95 28.14
N GLY A 575 2.89 2.97 28.03
CA GLY A 575 3.33 3.80 29.16
C GLY A 575 4.83 4.10 29.08
N ASP A 576 5.32 5.03 29.90
CA ASP A 576 6.74 5.39 29.90
C ASP A 576 7.60 4.18 30.31
N VAL A 577 8.42 3.68 29.38
CA VAL A 577 9.34 2.54 29.61
C VAL A 577 10.73 2.95 30.05
N THR A 578 11.01 4.26 30.20
CA THR A 578 12.36 4.77 30.53
C THR A 578 12.74 4.59 32.00
N GLY A 579 11.75 4.50 32.90
CA GLY A 579 11.93 4.20 34.32
C GLY A 579 11.80 2.71 34.69
N GLY A 580 11.45 1.86 33.73
CA GLY A 580 11.07 0.46 33.91
C GLY A 580 9.86 0.10 33.04
N VAL A 581 9.64 -1.19 32.76
CA VAL A 581 8.52 -1.65 31.92
C VAL A 581 7.24 -1.79 32.77
N PRO A 582 6.11 -1.15 32.39
CA PRO A 582 4.84 -1.32 33.08
C PRO A 582 4.28 -2.75 32.97
N ASP A 583 3.56 -3.22 34.00
CA ASP A 583 2.97 -4.58 34.05
C ASP A 583 2.09 -4.92 32.83
N GLY A 584 1.29 -3.96 32.34
CA GLY A 584 0.47 -4.15 31.14
C GLY A 584 1.26 -4.31 29.84
N VAL A 585 2.54 -3.89 29.84
CA VAL A 585 3.46 -4.03 28.71
C VAL A 585 4.25 -5.35 28.84
N SER A 586 4.75 -5.67 30.03
CA SER A 586 5.49 -6.93 30.27
C SER A 586 4.61 -8.17 30.16
N ASN A 587 3.41 -8.16 30.75
CA ASN A 587 2.47 -9.29 30.70
C ASN A 587 1.88 -9.54 29.30
N ALA A 588 2.01 -8.57 28.39
CA ALA A 588 1.59 -8.71 27.00
C ALA A 588 2.68 -9.34 26.10
N VAL A 589 3.87 -9.65 26.62
CA VAL A 589 4.93 -10.40 25.92
C VAL A 589 5.02 -11.80 26.50
N VAL A 590 5.15 -12.82 25.66
CA VAL A 590 5.11 -14.23 26.05
C VAL A 590 6.21 -15.06 25.36
N PRO A 591 6.74 -16.10 26.04
CA PRO A 591 7.63 -17.07 25.41
C PRO A 591 6.83 -18.09 24.58
N LEU A 592 7.37 -18.42 23.41
CA LEU A 592 6.78 -19.35 22.44
C LEU A 592 7.69 -20.56 22.22
N TYR A 593 7.06 -21.71 22.00
CA TYR A 593 7.72 -22.99 21.71
C TYR A 593 7.32 -23.54 20.34
N CYS A 594 8.34 -24.01 19.63
CA CYS A 594 8.25 -24.74 18.36
C CYS A 594 8.57 -26.22 18.64
N TYR A 595 7.65 -27.11 18.32
CA TYR A 595 7.81 -28.56 18.46
C TYR A 595 8.12 -29.23 17.11
N GLU A 596 8.75 -30.40 17.15
CA GLU A 596 8.91 -31.30 16.00
C GLU A 596 7.56 -31.85 15.49
#